data_AF-A0A9E5DXL8-F1
#
_entry.id   AF-A0A9E5DXL8-F1
#
_cell.length_a   1.000
_cell.length_b   1.000
_cell.length_c   1.000
_cell.angle_alpha   90.00
_cell.angle_beta   90.00
_cell.angle_gamma   90.00
#
_symmetry.space_group_name_H-M   'P 1'
#
loop_
_entity.id
_entity.type
_entity.pdbx_description
1 polymer ?
#
loop_
_entity_poly.entity_id
_entity_poly.type
_entity_poly.pdbx_seq_one_letter_code
_entity_poly.pdbx_strand_id
1 'polypeptide(L)' 'MKQVSVHAAKTHLSQLIVEACAGEEIVIARGRQPVVRLVAIALPTPKRVFGAMAGQA' A
#
# COMPACT_ATOMS: atom_id res chain seq x y z
N MET A 1 -4.96 6.53 0.48
CA MET A 1 -3.66 7.18 0.27
C MET A 1 -3.25 7.86 1.57
N LYS A 2 -2.31 7.25 2.31
CA LYS A 2 -1.86 7.73 3.62
C LYS A 2 -0.59 8.57 3.44
N GLN A 3 -0.51 9.77 4.01
CA GLN A 3 0.72 10.58 3.96
C GLN A 3 1.39 10.63 5.33
N VAL A 4 2.69 10.38 5.39
CA VAL A 4 3.50 10.40 6.62
C VAL A 4 4.76 11.23 6.42
N SER A 5 5.24 11.87 7.49
CA SER A 5 6.51 12.60 7.41
C SER A 5 7.70 11.65 7.37
N VAL A 6 8.84 12.07 6.82
CA VAL A 6 10.10 11.32 6.88
C VAL A 6 10.48 10.99 8.34
N HIS A 7 10.19 11.90 9.29
CA HIS A 7 10.52 11.69 10.69
C HIS A 7 9.67 10.59 11.33
N ALA A 8 8.37 10.54 11.01
CA ALA A 8 7.50 9.46 11.45
C ALA A 8 7.87 8.14 10.74
N ALA A 9 8.20 8.22 9.45
CA ALA A 9 8.52 7.06 8.64
C ALA A 9 9.78 6.33 9.14
N LYS A 10 10.85 7.03 9.51
CA LYS A 10 12.06 6.37 10.07
C LYS A 10 11.78 5.64 11.39
N THR A 11 10.87 6.16 12.21
CA THR A 11 10.54 5.60 13.53
C THR A 11 9.58 4.41 13.39
N HIS A 12 8.65 4.46 12.45
CA HIS A 12 7.59 3.46 12.27
C HIS A 12 7.72 2.67 10.96
N LEU A 13 8.92 2.60 10.37
CA LEU A 13 9.13 2.03 9.04
C LEU A 13 8.59 0.60 8.92
N SER A 14 8.85 -0.24 9.93
CA SER A 14 8.39 -1.62 9.94
C SER A 14 6.86 -1.74 9.87
N GLN A 15 6.12 -0.88 10.58
CA GLN A 15 4.64 -0.88 10.51
C GLN A 15 4.15 -0.40 9.14
N LEU A 16 4.78 0.64 8.59
CA LEU A 16 4.42 1.17 7.26
C LEU A 16 4.65 0.14 6.15
N ILE A 17 5.69 -0.71 6.27
CA ILE A 17 5.92 -1.82 5.33
C ILE A 17 4.78 -2.84 5.40
N VAL A 18 4.32 -3.20 6.59
CA VAL A 18 3.21 -4.15 6.75
C VAL A 18 1.94 -3.60 6.11
N GLU A 19 1.62 -2.33 6.36
CA GLU A 19 0.48 -1.65 5.73
C GLU A 19 0.62 -1.62 4.20
N ALA A 20 1.82 -1.28 3.69
CA ALA A 20 2.07 -1.28 2.24
C ALA A 20 1.87 -2.67 1.62
N CYS A 21 2.37 -3.73 2.28
CA CYS A 21 2.20 -5.11 1.88
C CYS A 21 0.74 -5.59 1.94
N ALA A 22 -0.09 -4.99 2.80
CA ALA A 22 -1.53 -5.25 2.85
C ALA A 22 -2.29 -4.63 1.67
N GLY A 23 -1.62 -3.82 0.84
CA GLY A 23 -2.19 -3.18 -0.34
C GLY A 23 -2.40 -1.68 -0.19
N GLU A 24 -1.93 -1.06 0.90
CA GLU A 24 -2.02 0.39 1.08
C GLU A 24 -0.93 1.15 0.32
N GLU A 25 -1.30 2.27 -0.28
CA GLU A 25 -0.34 3.22 -0.84
C GLU A 25 -0.01 4.34 0.17
N ILE A 26 1.26 4.42 0.56
CA ILE A 26 1.73 5.36 1.59
C ILE A 26 2.71 6.34 0.96
N VAL A 27 2.46 7.64 1.08
CA VAL A 27 3.34 8.71 0.63
C VAL A 27 4.16 9.23 1.79
N ILE A 28 5.48 9.23 1.65
CA ILE A 28 6.40 9.82 2.61
C ILE A 28 6.76 11.24 2.14
N ALA A 29 6.54 12.22 3.00
CA ALA A 29 6.75 13.64 2.73
C ALA A 29 7.85 14.24 3.63
N ARG A 30 8.64 15.15 3.07
CA ARG A 30 9.56 16.01 3.82
C ARG A 30 8.87 17.36 4.01
N GLY A 31 8.36 17.62 5.22
CA GLY A 31 7.53 18.80 5.47
C GLY A 31 6.23 18.73 4.66
N ARG A 32 5.98 19.72 3.81
CA ARG A 32 4.81 19.76 2.91
C ARG A 32 5.04 19.07 1.56
N GLN A 33 6.27 18.65 1.27
CA GLN A 33 6.62 18.11 -0.05
C GLN A 33 6.63 16.59 -0.03
N PRO A 34 5.79 15.90 -0.85
CA PRO A 34 5.88 14.47 -1.02
C PRO A 34 7.19 14.11 -1.75
N VAL A 35 7.94 13.13 -1.24
CA VAL A 35 9.28 12.79 -1.76
C VAL A 35 9.42 11.32 -2.16
N VAL A 36 8.66 10.42 -1.54
CA VAL A 36 8.70 8.99 -1.86
C VAL A 36 7.32 8.38 -1.66
N ARG A 37 7.07 7.25 -2.33
CA ARG A 37 5.87 6.44 -2.13
C ARG A 37 6.28 5.01 -1.82
N LEU A 38 5.75 4.46 -0.74
CA LEU A 38 5.91 3.09 -0.29
C LEU A 38 4.69 2.29 -0.77
N VAL A 39 4.98 1.25 -1.55
CA VAL A 39 4.00 0.30 -2.09
C VAL A 39 4.60 -1.10 -2.01
N ALA A 40 3.74 -2.12 -1.93
CA ALA A 40 4.19 -3.50 -2.05
C ALA A 40 4.83 -3.74 -3.43
N ILE A 41 5.93 -4.49 -3.47
CA ILE A 41 6.56 -4.91 -4.72
C ILE A 41 5.65 -5.92 -5.45
N ALA A 42 5.12 -6.89 -4.71
CA ALA A 42 4.10 -7.80 -5.18
C ALA A 42 2.81 -7.49 -4.42
N LEU A 43 1.90 -6.77 -5.07
CA LEU A 43 0.55 -6.67 -4.55
C LEU A 43 -0.06 -8.07 -4.58
N PRO A 44 -0.77 -8.51 -3.53
CA PRO A 44 -1.56 -9.73 -3.61
C PRO A 44 -2.56 -9.52 -4.75
N THR A 45 -2.26 -10.07 -5.92
CA THR A 45 -3.19 -10.04 -7.03
C THR A 45 -4.46 -10.71 -6.53
N PRO A 46 -5.64 -10.06 -6.62
CA PRO A 46 -6.87 -10.77 -6.36
C PRO A 46 -6.85 -11.98 -7.30
N LYS A 47 -6.87 -13.19 -6.74
CA LYS A 47 -7.01 -14.41 -7.54
C LYS A 47 -8.32 -14.26 -8.30
N ARG A 48 -8.24 -13.82 -9.55
CA ARG A 48 -9.39 -13.80 -10.45
C ARG A 48 -9.78 -15.25 -10.68
N VAL A 49 -10.76 -15.72 -9.92
CA VAL A 49 -11.39 -17.02 -10.19
C VAL A 49 -12.29 -16.79 -11.39
N PHE A 50 -11.82 -17.19 -12.57
CA PHE A 50 -12.69 -17.31 -13.75
C PHE A 50 -13.81 -18.31 -13.40
N GLY A 51 -15.07 -17.88 -13.57
CA GLY A 51 -16.25 -18.71 -13.26
C GLY A 51 -17.10 -18.27 -12.07
N ALA A 52 -16.78 -17.16 -11.39
CA ALA A 52 -17.61 -16.66 -10.27
C ALA A 52 -19.04 -16.23 -10.67
N MET A 53 -19.34 -16.13 -11.97
CA MET A 53 -20.70 -15.92 -12.50
C MET A 53 -21.12 -17.02 -13.50
N ALA A 54 -20.43 -18.17 -13.51
CA ALA A 54 -20.85 -19.31 -14.33
C ALA A 54 -22.11 -19.94 -13.72
N GLY A 55 -23.28 -19.57 -14.24
CA GLY A 55 -24.55 -20.21 -13.90
C GLY A 55 -25.58 -19.36 -13.14
N GLN A 56 -25.43 -18.03 -13.06
CA GLN A 56 -26.57 -17.18 -12.70
C GLN A 56 -27.42 -16.92 -13.95
N ALA A 57 -28.38 -17.82 -14.16
CA ALA A 57 -29.56 -17.63 -15.00
C ALA A 57 -30.78 -17.40 -14.10
#